data_AF-A0A382U7T9-F1
#
_entry.id   AF-A0A382U7T9-F1
#
_cell.length_a   1.000
_cell.length_b   1.000
_cell.length_c   1.000
_cell.angle_alpha   90.00
_cell.angle_beta   90.00
_cell.angle_gamma   90.00
#
_symmetry.space_group_name_H-M   'P 1'
#
loop_
_entity.id
_entity.type
_entity.pdbx_description
1 polymer ?
#
loop_
_entity_poly.entity_id
_entity_poly.type
_entity_poly.pdbx_seq_one_letter_code
_entity_poly.pdbx_strand_id
1 'polypeptide(L)'
;KLILATSIVLLLVQIFLGGWTSTNYAALSCGEYFPTCLGELWPENMDFKNAFFWGPLGIDYEFGVLESQTRSAIQMLHRIGALVVTVALSFLIVNFKNYPRLKNNLLLILALLVTQVVLGIMNVVLSLPMLVAVLHNAVALGLLLSLMGLLHKIVNNPKA
;
A
#
# COMPACT_ATOMS: atom_id res chain seq x y z
N LYS A 1 -11.84 15.25 -11.22
CA LYS A 1 -12.72 14.40 -10.39
C LYS A 1 -12.45 12.91 -10.61
N LEU A 2 -12.47 12.41 -11.86
CA LEU A 2 -12.16 11.00 -12.17
C LEU A 2 -10.80 10.53 -11.63
N ILE A 3 -9.71 11.26 -11.93
CA ILE A 3 -8.34 10.94 -11.46
C ILE A 3 -8.29 10.74 -9.94
N LEU A 4 -8.95 11.62 -9.18
CA LEU A 4 -9.00 11.54 -7.73
C LEU A 4 -9.80 10.34 -7.24
N ALA A 5 -10.99 10.10 -7.80
CA ALA A 5 -11.81 8.94 -7.45
C ALA A 5 -11.07 7.62 -7.74
N THR A 6 -10.43 7.50 -8.91
CA THR A 6 -9.59 6.35 -9.24
C THR A 6 -8.43 6.19 -8.27
N SER A 7 -7.74 7.27 -7.90
CA SER A 7 -6.63 7.21 -6.94
C SER A 7 -7.07 6.76 -5.55
N ILE A 8 -8.25 7.19 -5.10
CA ILE A 8 -8.84 6.74 -3.83
C ILE A 8 -9.14 5.24 -3.88
N VAL A 9 -9.78 4.76 -4.94
CA VAL A 9 -10.11 3.34 -5.09
C VAL A 9 -8.83 2.49 -5.10
N LEU A 10 -7.80 2.91 -5.85
CA LEU A 10 -6.50 2.24 -5.85
C LEU A 10 -5.86 2.20 -4.46
N LEU A 11 -5.90 3.31 -3.72
CA LEU A 11 -5.39 3.34 -2.34
C LEU A 11 -6.18 2.42 -1.41
N LEU A 12 -7.51 2.35 -1.54
CA LEU A 12 -8.33 1.42 -0.74
C LEU A 12 -7.99 -0.04 -1.02
N VAL A 13 -7.83 -0.40 -2.30
CA VAL A 13 -7.35 -1.74 -2.70
C VAL A 13 -5.97 -2.02 -2.09
N GLN A 14 -5.07 -1.04 -2.10
CA GLN A 14 -3.74 -1.19 -1.52
C GLN A 14 -3.75 -1.36 0.00
N ILE A 15 -4.62 -0.63 0.71
CA ILE A 15 -4.84 -0.80 2.15
C ILE A 15 -5.37 -2.20 2.43
N PHE A 16 -6.31 -2.68 1.62
CA PHE A 16 -6.80 -4.05 1.71
C PHE A 16 -5.68 -5.08 1.47
N LEU A 17 -4.84 -4.91 0.44
CA LEU A 17 -3.70 -5.80 0.19
C LEU A 17 -2.68 -5.78 1.34
N GLY A 18 -2.48 -4.62 1.99
CA GLY A 18 -1.64 -4.51 3.18
C GLY A 18 -2.22 -5.26 4.37
N GLY A 19 -3.53 -5.10 4.62
CA GLY A 19 -4.26 -5.88 5.63
C GLY A 19 -4.19 -7.38 5.33
N TRP A 20 -4.39 -7.78 4.07
CA TRP A 20 -4.29 -9.17 3.62
C TRP A 20 -2.90 -9.76 3.87
N THR A 21 -1.85 -8.97 3.63
CA THR A 21 -0.47 -9.35 3.93
C THR A 21 -0.25 -9.59 5.42
N SER A 22 -0.77 -8.68 6.27
CA SER A 22 -0.66 -8.79 7.73
C SER A 22 -1.41 -10.00 8.28
N THR A 23 -2.66 -10.22 7.83
CA THR A 23 -3.50 -11.34 8.30
C THR A 23 -2.91 -12.70 7.94
N ASN A 24 -2.21 -12.80 6.81
CA ASN A 24 -1.56 -14.04 6.37
C ASN A 24 -0.09 -14.16 6.83
N TYR A 25 0.37 -13.27 7.72
CA TYR A 25 1.77 -13.19 8.17
C TYR A 25 2.78 -13.14 7.00
N ALA A 26 2.38 -12.58 5.86
CA ALA A 26 3.14 -12.66 4.62
C ALA A 26 4.20 -11.56 4.48
N ALA A 27 4.30 -10.62 5.42
CA ALA A 27 5.14 -9.44 5.23
C ALA A 27 6.65 -9.74 5.09
N LEU A 28 7.16 -10.84 5.69
CA LEU A 28 8.54 -11.32 5.53
C LEU A 28 8.65 -12.60 4.67
N SER A 29 7.61 -12.97 3.91
CA SER A 29 7.65 -14.17 3.05
C SER A 29 8.68 -14.06 1.91
N CYS A 30 9.03 -12.84 1.53
CA CYS A 30 10.12 -12.53 0.60
C CYS A 30 11.50 -12.42 1.28
N GLY A 31 11.60 -12.68 2.58
CA GLY A 31 12.75 -12.36 3.43
C GLY A 31 12.88 -10.86 3.73
N GLU A 32 14.03 -10.47 4.26
CA GLU A 32 14.42 -9.06 4.50
C GLU A 32 14.97 -8.38 3.24
N TYR A 33 14.74 -9.00 2.08
CA TYR A 33 15.24 -8.55 0.80
C TYR A 33 14.31 -7.49 0.20
N PHE A 34 14.92 -6.40 -0.26
CA PHE A 34 14.31 -5.36 -1.07
C PHE A 34 15.39 -4.77 -2.00
N PRO A 35 15.12 -4.60 -3.31
CA PRO A 35 13.84 -4.79 -4.00
C PRO A 35 13.53 -6.25 -4.38
N THR A 36 14.48 -7.17 -4.24
CA THR A 36 14.30 -8.59 -4.56
C THR A 36 13.38 -9.31 -3.56
N CYS A 37 12.90 -10.47 -3.93
CA CYS A 37 12.15 -11.41 -3.11
C CYS A 37 12.89 -12.76 -3.19
N LEU A 38 13.38 -13.27 -2.05
CA LEU A 38 14.15 -14.53 -1.99
C LEU A 38 15.37 -14.59 -2.94
N GLY A 39 16.04 -13.45 -3.14
CA GLY A 39 17.22 -13.34 -4.03
C GLY A 39 16.91 -13.07 -5.50
N GLU A 40 15.64 -13.13 -5.91
CA GLU A 40 15.21 -12.90 -7.29
C GLU A 40 14.33 -11.65 -7.40
N LEU A 41 14.33 -10.97 -8.56
CA LEU A 41 13.39 -9.86 -8.78
C LEU A 41 11.94 -10.35 -8.88
N TRP A 42 11.75 -11.57 -9.38
CA TRP A 42 10.46 -12.20 -9.55
C TRP A 42 10.60 -13.72 -9.43
N PRO A 43 10.32 -14.30 -8.26
CA PRO A 43 10.40 -15.76 -8.10
C PRO A 43 9.42 -16.51 -9.01
N GLU A 44 9.91 -17.50 -9.76
CA GLU A 44 9.08 -18.27 -10.71
C GLU A 44 8.05 -19.17 -10.01
N ASN A 45 8.31 -19.57 -8.76
CA ASN A 45 7.50 -20.51 -7.99
C ASN A 45 6.41 -19.86 -7.13
N MET A 46 6.05 -18.60 -7.40
CA MET A 46 4.97 -17.91 -6.67
C MET A 46 3.58 -18.46 -7.05
N ASP A 47 2.77 -18.78 -6.04
CA ASP A 47 1.40 -19.23 -6.24
C ASP A 47 0.40 -18.07 -6.15
N PHE A 48 0.19 -17.40 -7.28
CA PHE A 48 -0.83 -16.35 -7.39
C PHE A 48 -2.26 -16.89 -7.43
N LYS A 49 -2.46 -18.18 -7.78
CA LYS A 49 -3.79 -18.78 -7.89
C LYS A 49 -4.45 -18.86 -6.52
N ASN A 50 -3.66 -19.23 -5.50
CA ASN A 50 -4.14 -19.33 -4.12
C ASN A 50 -3.86 -18.07 -3.29
N ALA A 51 -3.31 -17.00 -3.87
CA ALA A 51 -2.97 -15.78 -3.13
C ALA A 51 -4.17 -15.11 -2.43
N PHE A 52 -5.39 -15.33 -2.92
CA PHE A 52 -6.64 -14.85 -2.30
C PHE A 52 -7.49 -15.99 -1.72
N PHE A 53 -6.90 -17.17 -1.52
CA PHE A 53 -7.57 -18.26 -0.83
C PHE A 53 -7.64 -17.97 0.66
N TRP A 54 -8.83 -18.15 1.24
CA TRP A 54 -9.10 -17.78 2.64
C TRP A 54 -8.64 -18.83 3.63
N GLY A 55 -8.14 -19.99 3.15
CA GLY A 55 -7.79 -21.11 4.01
C GLY A 55 -9.00 -21.93 4.47
N PRO A 56 -8.76 -23.01 5.24
CA PRO A 56 -9.81 -23.74 5.93
C PRO A 56 -10.45 -22.92 7.06
N LEU A 57 -11.77 -23.00 7.24
CA LEU A 57 -12.46 -22.31 8.34
C LEU A 57 -12.22 -23.05 9.67
N GLY A 58 -12.11 -22.30 10.78
CA GLY A 58 -12.05 -22.86 12.13
C GLY A 58 -10.66 -23.24 12.64
N ILE A 59 -9.59 -22.78 11.98
CA ILE A 59 -8.21 -22.96 12.44
C ILE A 59 -7.58 -21.62 12.85
N ASP A 60 -6.49 -21.70 13.60
CA ASP A 60 -5.66 -20.54 13.92
C ASP A 60 -4.77 -20.18 12.72
N TYR A 61 -4.75 -18.89 12.37
CA TYR A 61 -3.97 -18.34 11.26
C TYR A 61 -2.61 -17.79 11.71
N GLU A 62 -2.31 -17.82 13.01
CA GLU A 62 -1.03 -17.40 13.57
C GLU A 62 0.14 -18.11 12.87
N PHE A 63 1.23 -17.37 12.64
CA PHE A 63 2.45 -17.81 11.93
C PHE A 63 2.29 -18.12 10.43
N GLY A 64 1.06 -18.01 9.89
CA GLY A 64 0.76 -18.14 8.47
C GLY A 64 0.53 -19.58 8.04
N VAL A 65 -0.74 -19.92 7.80
CA VAL A 65 -1.21 -21.26 7.38
C VAL A 65 -0.86 -21.57 5.93
N LEU A 66 -0.86 -20.54 5.08
CA LEU A 66 -0.60 -20.71 3.64
C LEU A 66 0.88 -21.06 3.40
N GLU A 67 1.13 -21.82 2.34
CA GLU A 67 2.50 -22.16 1.94
C GLU A 67 3.33 -20.91 1.62
N SER A 68 4.65 -21.03 1.80
CA SER A 68 5.60 -19.94 1.56
C SER A 68 5.41 -19.29 0.19
N GLN A 69 5.16 -20.09 -0.84
CA GLN A 69 4.99 -19.67 -2.24
C GLN A 69 3.77 -18.77 -2.42
N THR A 70 2.66 -19.11 -1.77
CA THR A 70 1.43 -18.31 -1.75
C THR A 70 1.64 -17.02 -0.96
N ARG A 71 2.35 -17.08 0.18
CA ARG A 71 2.65 -15.90 0.99
C ARG A 71 3.61 -14.94 0.27
N SER A 72 4.58 -15.44 -0.49
CA SER A 72 5.43 -14.60 -1.34
C SER A 72 4.62 -13.92 -2.45
N ALA A 73 3.65 -14.63 -3.05
CA ALA A 73 2.74 -14.03 -4.02
C ALA A 73 1.90 -12.90 -3.42
N ILE A 74 1.36 -13.09 -2.20
CA ILE A 74 0.62 -12.05 -1.46
C ILE A 74 1.49 -10.80 -1.24
N GLN A 75 2.71 -10.99 -0.73
CA GLN A 75 3.63 -9.89 -0.48
C GLN A 75 4.04 -9.18 -1.78
N MET A 76 4.22 -9.94 -2.85
CA MET A 76 4.55 -9.38 -4.16
C MET A 76 3.41 -8.56 -4.74
N LEU A 77 2.16 -9.02 -4.62
CA LEU A 77 0.97 -8.25 -5.00
C LEU A 77 0.87 -6.93 -4.24
N HIS A 78 1.15 -6.93 -2.93
CA HIS A 78 1.17 -5.71 -2.13
C HIS A 78 2.26 -4.72 -2.60
N ARG A 79 3.47 -5.20 -2.88
CA ARG A 79 4.57 -4.36 -3.40
C ARG A 79 4.25 -3.76 -4.78
N ILE A 80 3.67 -4.55 -5.70
CA ILE A 80 3.25 -4.07 -7.02
C ILE A 80 2.14 -3.03 -6.88
N GLY A 81 1.14 -3.31 -6.03
CA GLY A 81 0.08 -2.35 -5.73
C GLY A 81 0.60 -1.04 -5.16
N ALA A 82 1.64 -1.08 -4.31
CA ALA A 82 2.30 0.11 -3.79
C ALA A 82 2.94 0.96 -4.90
N LEU A 83 3.58 0.32 -5.90
CA LEU A 83 4.11 1.02 -7.08
C LEU A 83 2.99 1.67 -7.90
N VAL A 84 1.91 0.93 -8.18
CA VAL A 84 0.75 1.45 -8.92
C VAL A 84 0.12 2.66 -8.22
N VAL A 85 -0.09 2.59 -6.90
CA VAL A 85 -0.62 3.70 -6.11
C VAL A 85 0.34 4.89 -6.11
N THR A 86 1.65 4.65 -5.98
CA THR A 86 2.66 5.72 -6.00
C THR A 86 2.65 6.47 -7.33
N VAL A 87 2.58 5.75 -8.44
CA VAL A 87 2.45 6.35 -9.78
C VAL A 87 1.14 7.13 -9.91
N ALA A 88 0.01 6.55 -9.50
CA ALA A 88 -1.30 7.20 -9.60
C ALA A 88 -1.37 8.50 -8.78
N LEU A 89 -0.85 8.50 -7.55
CA LEU A 89 -0.83 9.68 -6.69
C LEU A 89 0.18 10.73 -7.17
N SER A 90 1.32 10.31 -7.70
CA SER A 90 2.27 11.24 -8.34
C SER A 90 1.63 11.91 -9.56
N PHE A 91 0.93 11.15 -10.39
CA PHE A 91 0.17 11.67 -11.53
C PHE A 91 -0.92 12.65 -11.08
N LEU A 92 -1.66 12.33 -10.01
CA LEU A 92 -2.64 13.24 -9.41
C LEU A 92 -1.98 14.56 -8.98
N ILE A 93 -0.87 14.49 -8.24
CA ILE A 93 -0.16 15.69 -7.78
C ILE A 93 0.26 16.57 -8.96
N VAL A 94 0.81 15.98 -10.02
CA VAL A 94 1.22 16.72 -11.23
C VAL A 94 0.04 17.39 -11.93
N ASN A 95 -1.12 16.73 -12.00
CA ASN A 95 -2.32 17.29 -12.64
C ASN A 95 -2.94 18.44 -11.84
N PHE A 96 -2.86 18.39 -10.50
CA PHE A 96 -3.45 19.42 -9.64
C PHE A 96 -2.46 20.51 -9.18
N LYS A 97 -1.16 20.42 -9.51
CA LYS A 97 -0.12 21.34 -9.03
C LYS A 97 -0.35 22.81 -9.39
N ASN A 98 -1.04 23.07 -10.50
CA ASN A 98 -1.26 24.43 -11.01
C ASN A 98 -2.42 25.15 -10.28
N TYR A 99 -3.13 24.49 -9.38
CA TYR A 99 -4.20 25.08 -8.58
C TYR A 99 -3.64 25.58 -7.24
N PRO A 100 -3.39 26.89 -7.05
CA PRO A 100 -2.66 27.39 -5.88
C PRO A 100 -3.38 27.08 -4.56
N ARG A 101 -4.72 27.02 -4.60
CA ARG A 101 -5.58 26.69 -3.45
C ARG A 101 -5.42 25.26 -2.96
N LEU A 102 -4.90 24.35 -3.79
CA LEU A 102 -4.70 22.94 -3.45
C LEU A 102 -3.25 22.64 -3.04
N LYS A 103 -2.33 23.60 -3.17
CA LYS A 103 -0.89 23.40 -2.96
C LYS A 103 -0.57 22.72 -1.63
N ASN A 104 -1.15 23.19 -0.52
CA ASN A 104 -0.88 22.62 0.81
C ASN A 104 -1.38 21.18 0.94
N ASN A 105 -2.56 20.87 0.37
CA ASN A 105 -3.09 19.50 0.35
C ASN A 105 -2.19 18.58 -0.47
N LEU A 106 -1.70 19.04 -1.63
CA LEU A 106 -0.82 18.25 -2.49
C LEU A 106 0.55 18.02 -1.86
N LEU A 107 1.12 19.02 -1.17
CA LEU A 107 2.36 18.86 -0.41
C LEU A 107 2.20 17.87 0.76
N LEU A 108 1.08 17.93 1.48
CA LEU A 108 0.77 16.96 2.53
C LEU A 108 0.65 15.54 1.97
N ILE A 109 -0.09 15.35 0.87
CA ILE A 109 -0.23 14.05 0.21
C ILE A 109 1.14 13.53 -0.26
N LEU A 110 1.98 14.39 -0.84
CA LEU A 110 3.33 14.02 -1.26
C LEU A 110 4.19 13.58 -0.07
N ALA A 111 4.20 14.35 1.01
CA ALA A 111 4.97 14.02 2.21
C ALA A 111 4.51 12.70 2.83
N LEU A 112 3.20 12.49 2.96
CA LEU A 112 2.62 11.23 3.46
C LEU A 112 2.93 10.05 2.53
N LEU A 113 2.86 10.23 1.21
CA LEU A 113 3.20 9.18 0.25
C LEU A 113 4.68 8.76 0.36
N VAL A 114 5.60 9.72 0.39
CA VAL A 114 7.04 9.43 0.57
C VAL A 114 7.27 8.70 1.89
N THR A 115 6.66 9.19 2.97
CA THR A 115 6.75 8.56 4.31
C THR A 115 6.21 7.13 4.28
N GLN A 116 5.08 6.90 3.60
CA GLN A 116 4.46 5.58 3.48
C GLN A 116 5.38 4.58 2.79
N VAL A 117 6.00 4.97 1.67
CA VAL A 117 6.93 4.10 0.91
C VAL A 117 8.16 3.80 1.76
N VAL A 118 8.75 4.81 2.41
CA VAL A 118 9.93 4.63 3.29
C VAL A 118 9.61 3.67 4.43
N LEU A 119 8.50 3.87 5.14
CA LEU A 119 8.07 2.97 6.22
C LEU A 119 7.78 1.56 5.71
N GLY A 120 7.21 1.42 4.50
CA GLY A 120 6.96 0.11 3.89
C GLY A 120 8.25 -0.67 3.61
N ILE A 121 9.29 0.02 3.12
CA ILE A 121 10.63 -0.58 2.91
C ILE A 121 11.27 -0.92 4.26
N MET A 122 11.19 -0.02 5.24
CA MET A 122 11.73 -0.25 6.58
C MET A 122 11.09 -1.46 7.27
N ASN A 123 9.79 -1.69 7.08
CA ASN A 123 9.12 -2.89 7.60
C ASN A 123 9.75 -4.19 7.10
N VAL A 124 10.28 -4.22 5.88
CA VAL A 124 10.94 -5.41 5.33
C VAL A 124 12.39 -5.49 5.80
N VAL A 125 13.17 -4.42 5.59
CA VAL A 125 14.63 -4.41 5.83
C VAL A 125 14.99 -4.47 7.32
N LEU A 126 14.08 -4.03 8.20
CA LEU A 126 14.28 -4.07 9.66
C LEU A 126 13.52 -5.21 10.35
N SER A 127 13.08 -6.22 9.59
CA SER A 127 12.44 -7.42 10.17
C SER A 127 11.12 -7.13 10.91
N LEU A 128 10.28 -6.25 10.36
CA LEU A 128 8.99 -5.83 10.92
C LEU A 128 9.01 -5.32 12.37
N PRO A 129 9.71 -4.21 12.68
CA PRO A 129 9.61 -3.62 14.00
C PRO A 129 8.17 -3.13 14.25
N MET A 130 7.60 -3.49 15.41
CA MET A 130 6.21 -3.17 15.76
C MET A 130 5.89 -1.67 15.58
N LEU A 131 6.80 -0.79 16.01
CA LEU A 131 6.63 0.66 15.88
C LEU A 131 6.54 1.10 14.41
N VAL A 132 7.37 0.56 13.53
CA VAL A 132 7.38 0.89 12.10
C VAL A 132 6.10 0.39 11.44
N ALA A 133 5.63 -0.80 11.79
CA ALA A 133 4.38 -1.35 11.28
C ALA A 133 3.17 -0.49 11.70
N VAL A 134 3.11 -0.07 12.96
CA VAL A 134 2.05 0.82 13.47
C VAL A 134 2.09 2.18 12.76
N LEU A 135 3.27 2.78 12.61
CA LEU A 135 3.41 4.05 11.89
C LEU A 135 3.01 3.92 10.41
N HIS A 136 3.36 2.82 9.75
CA HIS A 136 2.97 2.56 8.36
C HIS A 136 1.44 2.50 8.19
N ASN A 137 0.73 1.91 9.15
CA ASN A 137 -0.74 1.89 9.14
C ASN A 137 -1.34 3.27 9.44
N ALA A 138 -0.78 4.00 10.40
CA ALA A 138 -1.24 5.35 10.74
C ALA A 138 -1.06 6.33 9.56
N VAL A 139 0.07 6.27 8.86
CA VAL A 139 0.35 7.09 7.67
C VAL A 139 -0.54 6.69 6.50
N ALA A 140 -0.84 5.40 6.31
CA ALA A 140 -1.81 4.95 5.30
C ALA A 140 -3.19 5.58 5.52
N LEU A 141 -3.68 5.57 6.77
CA LEU A 141 -4.95 6.20 7.14
C LEU A 141 -4.88 7.71 6.92
N GLY A 142 -3.80 8.37 7.36
CA GLY A 142 -3.60 9.80 7.14
C GLY A 142 -3.59 10.19 5.66
N LEU A 143 -3.00 9.36 4.81
CA LEU A 143 -2.98 9.54 3.35
C LEU A 143 -4.40 9.41 2.76
N LEU A 144 -5.17 8.40 3.19
CA LEU A 144 -6.57 8.24 2.78
C LEU A 144 -7.42 9.44 3.19
N LEU A 145 -7.32 9.89 4.45
CA LEU A 145 -8.04 11.05 4.96
C LEU A 145 -7.66 12.33 4.21
N SER A 146 -6.39 12.49 3.83
CA SER A 146 -5.92 13.63 3.03
C SER A 146 -6.55 13.66 1.63
N LEU A 147 -6.72 12.49 0.99
CA LEU A 147 -7.43 12.38 -0.28
C LEU A 147 -8.93 12.64 -0.14
N MET A 148 -9.56 12.17 0.95
CA MET A 148 -10.96 12.50 1.27
C MET A 148 -11.15 14.00 1.46
N GLY A 149 -10.26 14.66 2.21
CA GLY A 149 -10.28 16.12 2.38
C GLY A 149 -10.11 16.87 1.06
N LEU A 150 -9.22 16.40 0.19
CA LEU A 150 -9.05 16.96 -1.16
C LEU A 150 -10.32 16.78 -2.01
N LEU A 151 -10.97 15.61 -1.95
CA LEU A 151 -12.23 15.34 -2.65
C LEU A 151 -13.33 16.28 -2.17
N HIS A 152 -13.51 16.40 -0.86
CA HIS A 152 -14.50 17.30 -0.27
C HIS A 152 -14.30 18.75 -0.75
N LYS A 153 -13.05 19.22 -0.79
CA LYS A 153 -12.70 20.57 -1.26
C LYS A 153 -13.05 20.78 -2.74
N ILE A 154 -12.74 19.80 -3.60
CA ILE A 154 -13.02 19.89 -5.05
C ILE A 154 -14.51 19.76 -5.36
N VAL A 155 -15.27 18.97 -4.58
CA VAL A 155 -16.71 18.79 -4.80
C VAL A 155 -17.49 20.01 -4.31
N ASN A 156 -17.20 20.51 -3.10
CA ASN A 156 -17.97 21.58 -2.48
C ASN A 156 -17.55 22.99 -2.90
N ASN A 157 -16.37 23.15 -3.50
CA ASN A 157 -15.93 24.42 -4.08
C ASN A 157 -15.43 24.20 -5.51
N PRO A 158 -16.32 24.10 -6.51
CA PRO A 158 -15.94 23.79 -7.89
C PRO A 158 -15.15 24.91 -8.61
N LYS A 159 -15.05 26.11 -8.00
CA LYS A 159 -14.16 27.20 -8.46
C LYS A 159 -12.72 27.08 -7.90
N ALA A 160 -12.40 25.99 -7.20
CA ALA A 160 -11.09 25.70 -6.63
C ALA A 160 -10.08 25.20 -7.67
#